data_AF-A0AAJ0A6G5-F1
#
_entry.id   AF-A0AAJ0A6G5-F1
#
_cell.length_a   1.000
_cell.length_b   1.000
_cell.length_c   1.000
_cell.angle_alpha   90.00
_cell.angle_beta   90.00
_cell.angle_gamma   90.00
#
_symmetry.space_group_name_H-M   'P 1'
#
loop_
_entity.id
_entity.type
_entity.pdbx_description
1 polymer ?
#
loop_
_entity_poly.entity_id
_entity_poly.type
_entity_poly.pdbx_seq_one_letter_code
_entity_poly.pdbx_strand_id
1 'polypeptide(L)'
;ISEKVYARNVEFEGVQYIGHLRNTPGGNQDFLLFDPSLSTSIYSLYIASDNLCIRCLVFVDSSKPCTIEQEIGLWWKAVKLEDIGGLIQIRSDVSFGIPQRF
;
A
#
# COMPACT_ATOMS: atom_id res chain seq x y z
N ILE A 1 10.55 -14.02 9.88
CA ILE A 1 9.25 -13.73 10.53
C ILE A 1 8.60 -12.66 9.68
N SER A 2 7.40 -12.90 9.15
CA SER A 2 6.64 -11.89 8.40
C SER A 2 5.96 -10.94 9.38
N GLU A 3 5.99 -9.63 9.10
CA GLU A 3 5.43 -8.60 9.97
C GLU A 3 4.12 -8.04 9.41
N LYS A 4 3.27 -7.48 10.28
CA LYS A 4 2.07 -6.73 9.86
C LYS A 4 2.51 -5.51 9.06
N VAL A 5 1.72 -5.12 8.08
CA VAL A 5 1.95 -3.87 7.33
C VAL A 5 0.80 -2.93 7.60
N TYR A 6 1.14 -1.72 8.00
CA TYR A 6 0.22 -0.62 8.22
C TYR A 6 0.46 0.46 7.17
N ALA A 7 -0.60 1.12 6.74
CA ALA A 7 -0.55 2.23 5.82
C ALA A 7 -1.16 3.48 6.43
N ARG A 8 -0.64 4.64 6.06
CA ARG A 8 -1.25 5.94 6.34
C ARG A 8 -1.53 6.65 5.02
N ASN A 9 -2.75 7.17 4.91
CA ASN A 9 -3.12 7.99 3.78
C ASN A 9 -2.75 9.46 3.98
N VAL A 10 -2.52 10.13 2.87
CA VAL A 10 -2.40 11.57 2.76
C VAL A 10 -3.46 12.04 1.77
N GLU A 11 -4.15 13.11 2.12
CA GLU A 11 -5.15 13.72 1.26
C GLU A 11 -4.52 14.82 0.41
N PHE A 12 -4.83 14.80 -0.88
CA PHE A 12 -4.54 15.89 -1.80
C PHE A 12 -5.74 16.07 -2.73
N GLU A 13 -6.29 17.28 -2.78
CA GLU A 13 -7.47 17.63 -3.61
C GLU A 13 -8.67 16.68 -3.42
N GLY A 14 -8.93 16.26 -2.18
CA GLY A 14 -10.03 15.34 -1.84
C GLY A 14 -9.77 13.87 -2.20
N VAL A 15 -8.56 13.56 -2.66
CA VAL A 15 -8.13 12.22 -3.03
C VAL A 15 -7.13 11.66 -2.01
N GLN A 16 -7.31 10.40 -1.63
CA GLN A 16 -6.46 9.70 -0.66
C GLN A 16 -5.34 8.91 -1.37
N TYR A 17 -4.10 9.10 -0.91
CA TYR A 17 -2.90 8.42 -1.40
C TYR A 17 -2.17 7.72 -0.27
N ILE A 18 -1.49 6.61 -0.55
CA ILE A 18 -0.62 5.93 0.41
C ILE A 18 0.64 6.79 0.60
N GLY A 19 0.71 7.51 1.72
CA GLY A 19 1.85 8.34 2.06
C GLY A 19 2.99 7.57 2.73
N HIS A 20 2.64 6.61 3.60
CA HIS A 20 3.62 5.84 4.37
C HIS A 20 3.19 4.40 4.61
N LEU A 21 4.18 3.51 4.69
CA LEU A 21 4.03 2.13 5.13
C LEU A 21 4.97 1.84 6.29
N ARG A 22 4.48 1.08 7.28
CA ARG A 22 5.21 0.75 8.50
C ARG A 22 4.85 -0.63 9.00
N ASN A 23 5.76 -1.25 9.74
CA ASN A 23 5.55 -2.59 10.30
C ASN A 23 5.01 -2.56 11.74
N THR A 24 4.85 -1.35 12.29
CA THR A 24 4.27 -1.07 13.59
C THR A 24 3.22 0.03 13.44
N PRO A 25 2.09 -0.03 14.16
CA PRO A 25 1.09 1.03 14.12
C PRO A 25 1.71 2.32 14.68
N GLY A 26 1.75 3.37 13.87
CA GLY A 26 2.30 4.68 14.21
C GLY A 26 1.27 5.69 14.74
N GLY A 27 0.03 5.25 15.00
CA GLY A 27 -1.05 6.07 15.58
C GLY A 27 -2.43 5.77 14.97
N ASN A 28 -3.44 6.53 15.38
CA ASN A 28 -4.86 6.32 15.03
C ASN A 28 -5.19 6.48 13.53
N GLN A 29 -4.30 7.08 12.74
CA GLN A 29 -4.49 7.28 11.30
C GLN A 29 -3.93 6.14 10.46
N ASP A 30 -3.24 5.19 11.09
CA ASP A 30 -2.68 4.03 10.40
C ASP A 30 -3.76 2.94 10.33
N PHE A 31 -3.97 2.38 9.15
CA PHE A 31 -4.85 1.23 8.95
C PHE A 31 -4.04 -0.01 8.60
N LEU A 32 -4.54 -1.18 9.02
CA LEU A 32 -3.91 -2.46 8.75
C LEU A 32 -4.10 -2.83 7.28
N LEU A 33 -2.99 -2.92 6.55
CA LEU A 33 -2.95 -3.27 5.13
C LEU A 33 -2.72 -4.76 4.93
N PHE A 34 -1.91 -5.39 5.79
CA PHE A 34 -1.60 -6.81 5.74
C PHE A 34 -1.34 -7.38 7.14
N ASP A 35 -1.88 -8.58 7.40
CA ASP A 35 -1.64 -9.32 8.63
C ASP A 35 -1.18 -10.76 8.33
N PRO A 36 0.09 -11.09 8.59
CA PRO A 36 0.62 -12.43 8.36
C PRO A 36 0.12 -13.47 9.37
N SER A 37 -0.57 -13.05 10.45
CA SER A 37 -1.18 -14.00 11.39
C SER A 37 -2.49 -14.59 10.87
N LEU A 38 -3.07 -14.00 9.83
CA LEU A 38 -4.14 -14.62 9.06
C LEU A 38 -3.53 -15.80 8.30
N SER A 39 -4.10 -17.00 8.48
CA SER A 39 -3.64 -18.26 7.89
C SER A 39 -3.76 -18.33 6.36
N THR A 40 -3.90 -17.19 5.70
CA THR A 40 -4.13 -17.05 4.28
C THR A 40 -2.79 -16.76 3.60
N SER A 41 -2.31 -17.71 2.80
CA SER A 41 -1.12 -17.49 1.98
C SER A 41 -1.41 -16.43 0.93
N ILE A 42 -0.79 -15.27 1.07
CA ILE A 42 -0.85 -14.18 0.08
C ILE A 42 0.22 -14.42 -0.98
N TYR A 43 -0.16 -14.29 -2.24
CA TYR A 43 0.72 -14.56 -3.38
C TYR A 43 0.97 -13.33 -4.25
N SER A 44 0.03 -12.38 -4.27
CA SER A 44 0.07 -11.23 -5.15
C SER A 44 -0.22 -9.93 -4.41
N LEU A 45 0.49 -8.89 -4.79
CA LEU A 45 0.23 -7.50 -4.41
C LEU A 45 -0.22 -6.74 -5.65
N TYR A 46 -1.41 -6.15 -5.60
CA TYR A 46 -1.89 -5.23 -6.61
C TYR A 46 -1.68 -3.81 -6.15
N ILE A 47 -1.09 -3.00 -7.02
CA ILE A 47 -0.77 -1.60 -6.77
C ILE A 47 -1.57 -0.78 -7.76
N ALA A 48 -2.41 0.12 -7.24
CA ALA A 48 -3.12 1.11 -8.02
C ALA A 48 -2.43 2.46 -7.82
N SER A 49 -2.07 3.13 -8.91
CA SER A 49 -1.42 4.44 -8.88
C SER A 49 -1.90 5.31 -10.02
N ASP A 50 -1.90 6.62 -9.80
CA ASP A 50 -2.08 7.63 -10.84
C ASP A 50 -0.78 8.41 -11.05
N ASN A 51 -0.86 9.56 -11.71
CA ASN A 51 0.28 10.42 -12.02
C ASN A 51 0.91 11.07 -10.77
N LEU A 52 0.23 11.03 -9.63
CA LEU A 52 0.70 11.63 -8.38
C LEU A 52 1.34 10.58 -7.49
N CYS A 53 0.62 9.51 -7.16
CA CYS A 53 1.16 8.47 -6.28
C CYS A 53 0.32 7.18 -6.28
N ILE A 54 0.67 6.29 -5.36
CA ILE A 54 -0.09 5.08 -5.05
C ILE A 54 -1.39 5.48 -4.35
N ARG A 55 -2.51 5.02 -4.91
CA ARG A 55 -3.87 5.19 -4.37
C ARG A 55 -4.28 4.02 -3.51
N CYS A 56 -3.88 2.81 -3.90
CA CYS A 56 -4.33 1.59 -3.25
C CYS A 56 -3.28 0.48 -3.36
N LEU A 57 -3.23 -0.34 -2.30
CA LEU A 57 -2.45 -1.57 -2.24
C LEU A 57 -3.37 -2.69 -1.78
N VAL A 58 -3.45 -3.78 -2.54
CA VAL A 58 -4.32 -4.91 -2.25
C VAL A 58 -3.49 -6.19 -2.21
N PHE A 59 -3.43 -6.82 -1.04
CA PHE A 59 -2.83 -8.13 -0.85
C PHE A 59 -3.88 -9.20 -1.15
N VAL A 60 -3.54 -10.11 -2.06
CA VAL A 60 -4.48 -11.09 -2.60
C VAL A 60 -3.97 -12.51 -2.36
N ASP A 61 -4.85 -13.33 -1.77
CA ASP A 61 -4.62 -14.76 -1.64
C ASP A 61 -4.80 -15.49 -2.98
N SER A 62 -4.19 -16.66 -3.13
CA SER A 62 -4.30 -17.43 -4.39
C SER A 62 -5.70 -17.99 -4.66
N SER A 63 -6.60 -17.92 -3.67
CA SER A 63 -7.91 -18.55 -3.70
C SER A 63 -9.04 -17.60 -4.12
N LYS A 64 -8.80 -16.29 -4.16
CA LYS A 64 -9.81 -15.29 -4.51
C LYS A 64 -9.38 -14.45 -5.71
N PRO A 65 -10.21 -14.40 -6.78
CA PRO A 65 -10.02 -13.41 -7.81
C PRO A 65 -10.21 -12.01 -7.19
N CYS A 66 -9.20 -11.15 -7.31
CA CYS A 66 -9.33 -9.75 -6.94
C CYS A 66 -10.14 -9.05 -8.04
N THR A 67 -11.32 -8.55 -7.69
CA THR A 67 -12.07 -7.65 -8.58
C THR A 67 -11.38 -6.29 -8.54
N ILE A 68 -10.55 -6.03 -9.53
CA ILE A 68 -9.90 -4.74 -9.72
C ILE A 68 -10.90 -3.82 -10.39
N GLU A 69 -11.32 -2.76 -9.69
CA GLU A 69 -12.15 -1.72 -10.29
C GLU A 69 -11.30 -0.88 -11.25
N GLN A 70 -11.71 -0.85 -12.52
CA GLN A 70 -11.10 0.03 -13.50
C GLN A 70 -11.63 1.44 -13.31
N GLU A 71 -10.75 2.34 -12.88
CA GLU A 71 -11.01 3.78 -12.75
C GLU A 71 -10.20 4.53 -13.81
N ILE A 72 -10.80 5.56 -14.44
CA ILE A 72 -10.11 6.37 -15.44
C ILE A 72 -8.96 7.13 -14.76
N GLY A 73 -7.76 7.04 -15.35
CA GLY A 73 -6.56 7.69 -14.80
C GLY A 73 -5.80 6.85 -13.77
N LEU A 74 -6.29 5.64 -13.45
CA LEU A 74 -5.64 4.72 -12.54
C LEU A 74 -4.93 3.60 -13.31
N TRP A 75 -3.65 3.39 -13.01
CA TRP A 75 -2.86 2.30 -13.54
C TRP A 75 -2.68 1.21 -12.49
N TRP A 76 -2.96 -0.03 -12.89
CA TRP A 76 -2.83 -1.20 -12.03
C TRP A 76 -1.58 -2.01 -12.39
N LYS A 77 -0.81 -2.37 -11.37
CA LYS A 77 0.33 -3.28 -11.47
C LYS A 77 0.14 -4.44 -10.53
N ALA A 78 0.19 -5.66 -11.06
CA ALA A 78 0.26 -6.88 -10.27
C ALA A 78 1.73 -7.24 -10.04
N VAL A 79 2.10 -7.53 -8.79
CA VAL A 79 3.41 -8.02 -8.43
C VAL A 79 3.23 -9.32 -7.65
N LYS A 80 3.84 -10.41 -8.11
CA LYS A 80 3.83 -11.64 -7.34
C LYS A 80 4.90 -11.55 -6.26
N LEU A 81 4.56 -11.95 -5.04
CA LEU A 81 5.49 -11.89 -3.91
C LEU A 81 6.67 -12.88 -4.06
N GLU A 82 6.48 -13.95 -4.84
CA GLU A 82 7.55 -14.88 -5.24
C GLU A 82 8.65 -14.17 -6.05
N ASP A 83 8.28 -13.23 -6.91
CA ASP A 83 9.21 -12.52 -7.80
C ASP A 83 10.05 -11.47 -7.05
N ILE A 84 9.60 -11.02 -5.88
CA ILE A 84 10.29 -10.00 -5.04
C ILE A 84 11.10 -10.65 -3.91
N GLY A 85 11.21 -11.98 -3.88
CA GLY A 85 11.93 -12.70 -2.82
C GLY A 85 11.36 -12.49 -1.42
N GLY A 86 10.07 -12.15 -1.30
CA GLY A 86 9.41 -11.89 -0.02
C GLY A 86 9.79 -10.57 0.68
N LEU A 87 10.56 -9.69 0.03
CA LEU A 87 10.94 -8.39 0.58
C LEU A 87 10.16 -7.26 -0.09
N ILE A 88 9.10 -6.79 0.58
CA ILE A 88 8.41 -5.55 0.19
C ILE A 88 9.14 -4.39 0.87
N GLN A 89 10.08 -3.77 0.16
CA GLN A 89 10.64 -2.47 0.55
C GLN A 89 9.97 -1.39 -0.31
N ILE A 90 9.02 -0.66 0.27
CA ILE A 90 8.44 0.51 -0.37
C ILE A 90 9.17 1.73 0.16
N ARG A 91 10.05 2.29 -0.66
CA ARG A 91 10.60 3.64 -0.46
C ARG A 91 9.72 4.61 -1.23
N SER A 92 9.10 5.54 -0.50
CA SER A 92 8.52 6.75 -1.09
C SER A 92 9.57 7.84 -0.97
N ASP A 93 9.92 8.49 -2.09
CA ASP A 93 10.85 9.63 -2.12
C ASP A 93 10.23 10.93 -1.56
N VAL A 94 9.00 10.86 -1.06
CA VAL A 94 8.30 12.02 -0.49
C VAL A 94 8.78 12.24 0.95
N SER A 95 9.85 13.02 1.08
CA SER A 95 10.26 13.62 2.35
C SER A 95 9.34 14.81 2.63
N PHE A 96 8.49 14.68 3.66
CA PHE A 96 7.69 15.79 4.17
C PHE A 96 8.60 16.83 4.83
N GLY A 97 9.01 17.84 4.05
CA GLY A 97 9.45 19.12 4.62
C GLY A 97 8.23 19.83 5.20
N ILE A 98 8.14 19.88 6.53
CA ILE A 98 7.15 20.72 7.23
C ILE A 98 7.47 22.17 6.85
N PRO A 99 6.56 22.94 6.22
CA PRO A 99 6.81 24.35 6.01
C PRO A 99 6.72 25.04 7.37
N GLN A 100 7.85 25.52 7.89
CA GLN A 100 7.84 26.46 9.01
C GLN A 100 7.19 27.75 8.51
N ARG A 101 6.02 28.08 9.07
CA ARG A 101 5.41 29.40 8.91
C ARG A 101 6.24 30.41 9.74
N PHE A 102 6.68 31.47 9.07
CA PHE A 102 7.23 32.68 9.65
C PHE A 102 6.18 33.45 10.45
#